data_AF-A0A822YZ01-F1
#
_entry.id   AF-A0A822YZ01-F1
#
_cell.length_a   1.000
_cell.length_b   1.000
_cell.length_c   1.000
_cell.angle_alpha   90.00
_cell.angle_beta   90.00
_cell.angle_gamma   90.00
#
_symmetry.space_group_name_H-M   'P 1'
#
loop_
_entity.id
_entity.type
_entity.pdbx_description
1 polymer ?
#
loop_
_entity_poly.entity_id
_entity_poly.type
_entity_poly.pdbx_seq_one_letter_code
_entity_poly.pdbx_strand_id
1 'polypeptide(L)'
;MPEGEQIEVGFNEYNQPNDGKTKDLVGFLGSLARTPNQLPIDMGDWREFPTETKEEIWKLIKKKFKVNDDTKDTLKSLGKKWRDWKSNLKKKYYDLDPDSADALPIEQLESRVNAHQWRNLV
;
A
#
# COMPACT_ATOMS: atom_id res chain seq x y z
N MET A 1 15.87 14.66 6.39
CA MET A 1 14.59 15.35 6.66
C MET A 1 14.64 15.82 8.11
N PRO A 2 14.29 17.08 8.42
CA PRO A 2 14.26 17.53 9.81
C PRO A 2 13.13 16.80 10.55
N GLU A 3 13.44 16.32 11.75
CA GLU A 3 12.52 15.64 12.65
C GLU A 3 11.51 16.66 13.21
N GLY A 4 10.22 16.51 12.90
CA GLY A 4 9.16 17.19 13.66
C GLY A 4 8.01 17.81 12.86
N GLU A 5 8.12 17.98 11.53
CA GLU A 5 7.05 18.62 10.76
C GLU A 5 6.07 17.57 10.19
N GLN A 6 5.02 17.26 10.97
CA GLN A 6 3.91 16.45 10.49
C GLN A 6 3.04 17.26 9.51
N ILE A 7 2.64 16.62 8.41
CA ILE A 7 1.70 17.22 7.47
C ILE A 7 0.31 17.16 8.12
N GLU A 8 -0.21 18.30 8.54
CA GLU A 8 -1.59 18.42 9.02
C GLU A 8 -2.56 18.31 7.85
N VAL A 9 -3.41 17.29 7.89
CA VAL A 9 -4.44 17.01 6.89
C VAL A 9 -5.78 17.42 7.48
N GLY A 10 -6.49 18.33 6.81
CA GLY A 10 -7.85 18.72 7.17
C GLY A 10 -8.83 17.58 6.88
N PHE A 11 -9.59 17.18 7.90
CA PHE A 11 -10.64 16.17 7.79
C PHE A 11 -12.03 16.84 7.80
N ASN A 12 -12.99 16.26 7.07
CA ASN A 12 -14.40 16.64 7.15
C ASN A 12 -15.09 15.96 8.36
N GLU A 13 -16.38 16.24 8.54
CA GLU A 13 -17.23 15.67 9.60
C GLU A 13 -17.34 14.13 9.57
N TYR A 14 -16.96 13.49 8.46
CA TYR A 14 -16.93 12.04 8.28
C TYR A 14 -15.52 11.45 8.48
N ASN A 15 -14.59 12.20 9.08
CA ASN A 15 -13.17 11.81 9.22
C ASN A 15 -12.49 11.48 7.88
N GLN A 16 -12.98 12.07 6.78
CA GLN A 16 -12.35 11.94 5.47
C GLN A 16 -11.46 13.15 5.20
N PRO A 17 -10.25 12.95 4.68
CA PRO A 17 -9.37 14.05 4.32
C PRO A 17 -10.02 14.86 3.18
N ASN A 18 -10.20 16.17 3.37
CA ASN A 18 -10.94 17.07 2.48
C ASN A 18 -10.16 18.36 2.15
N ASP A 19 -8.88 18.41 2.47
CA ASP A 19 -8.02 19.55 2.17
C ASP A 19 -7.09 19.31 0.96
N GLY A 20 -6.32 20.33 0.58
CA GLY A 20 -5.33 20.21 -0.50
C GLY A 20 -4.24 19.16 -0.24
N LYS A 21 -3.96 18.84 1.03
CA LYS A 21 -2.93 17.89 1.49
C LYS A 21 -3.44 16.45 1.54
N THR A 22 -4.74 16.23 1.34
CA THR A 22 -5.35 14.91 1.10
C THR A 22 -4.61 14.14 0.00
N LYS A 23 -4.17 14.82 -1.05
CA LYS A 23 -3.42 14.20 -2.15
C LYS A 23 -2.10 13.60 -1.67
N ASP A 24 -1.41 14.26 -0.74
CA ASP A 24 -0.14 13.78 -0.18
C ASP A 24 -0.36 12.54 0.69
N LEU A 25 -1.42 12.54 1.52
CA LEU A 25 -1.80 11.37 2.32
C LEU A 25 -2.15 10.19 1.39
N VAL A 26 -3.02 10.41 0.41
CA VAL A 26 -3.45 9.38 -0.54
C VAL A 26 -2.27 8.83 -1.35
N GLY A 27 -1.35 9.69 -1.77
CA GLY A 27 -0.12 9.30 -2.47
C GLY A 27 0.85 8.51 -1.59
N PHE A 28 0.96 8.89 -0.31
CA PHE A 28 1.75 8.15 0.66
C PHE A 28 1.17 6.76 0.96
N LEU A 29 -0.14 6.66 1.18
CA LEU A 29 -0.83 5.36 1.31
C LEU A 29 -0.64 4.50 0.06
N GLY A 30 -0.69 5.10 -1.13
CA GLY A 30 -0.41 4.40 -2.38
C GLY A 30 1.02 3.87 -2.46
N SER A 31 1.99 4.59 -1.92
CA SER A 31 3.39 4.12 -1.84
C SER A 31 3.56 2.99 -0.84
N LEU A 32 2.95 3.11 0.35
CA LEU A 32 2.94 2.05 1.37
C LEU A 32 2.29 0.76 0.84
N ALA A 33 1.15 0.88 0.16
CA ALA A 33 0.44 -0.24 -0.46
C ALA A 33 1.31 -1.07 -1.43
N ARG A 34 2.39 -0.47 -1.95
CA ARG A 34 3.34 -1.08 -2.90
C ARG A 34 4.68 -1.40 -2.25
N THR A 35 4.74 -1.49 -0.92
CA THR A 35 5.96 -1.80 -0.17
C THR A 35 5.93 -3.29 0.21
N PRO A 36 6.60 -4.18 -0.54
CA PRO A 36 6.46 -5.62 -0.39
C PRO A 36 6.95 -6.15 0.98
N ASN A 37 7.86 -5.43 1.65
CA ASN A 37 8.35 -5.79 2.98
C ASN A 37 7.32 -5.58 4.09
N GLN A 38 6.39 -4.63 3.92
CA GLN A 38 5.39 -4.30 4.93
C GLN A 38 4.01 -4.84 4.55
N LEU A 39 3.70 -4.82 3.25
CA LEU A 39 2.44 -5.23 2.67
C LEU A 39 2.69 -6.26 1.56
N PRO A 40 3.05 -7.49 1.95
CA PRO A 40 3.34 -8.55 1.01
C PRO A 40 2.10 -8.90 0.16
N ILE A 41 2.30 -9.20 -1.12
CA ILE A 41 1.20 -9.42 -2.08
C ILE A 41 0.63 -10.84 -2.05
N ASP A 42 1.36 -11.78 -1.46
CA ASP A 42 0.99 -13.18 -1.31
C ASP A 42 -0.10 -13.40 -0.25
N MET A 43 -0.29 -12.46 0.68
CA MET A 43 -1.39 -12.48 1.65
C MET A 43 -2.76 -12.52 0.96
N GLY A 44 -3.65 -13.40 1.41
CA GLY A 44 -4.98 -13.62 0.83
C GLY A 44 -5.88 -12.39 0.94
N ASP A 45 -6.17 -11.98 2.18
CA ASP A 45 -7.04 -10.85 2.51
C ASP A 45 -6.35 -9.84 3.44
N TRP A 46 -6.68 -8.56 3.29
CA TRP A 46 -6.30 -7.48 4.21
C TRP A 46 -6.70 -7.77 5.67
N ARG A 47 -7.79 -8.52 5.87
CA ARG A 47 -8.28 -8.93 7.19
C ARG A 47 -7.31 -9.88 7.89
N GLU A 48 -6.57 -10.70 7.14
CA GLU A 48 -5.63 -11.70 7.66
C GLU A 48 -4.30 -11.09 8.10
N PHE A 49 -4.02 -9.84 7.71
CA PHE A 49 -2.82 -9.14 8.16
C PHE A 49 -2.77 -9.05 9.70
N PRO A 50 -1.62 -9.40 10.32
CA PRO A 50 -1.43 -9.26 11.75
C PRO A 50 -1.76 -7.84 12.23
N THR A 51 -2.36 -7.74 13.40
CA THR A 51 -2.67 -6.44 14.03
C THR A 51 -1.41 -5.62 14.21
N GLU A 52 -0.29 -6.26 14.61
CA GLU A 52 1.01 -5.60 14.78
C GLU A 52 1.48 -4.93 13.48
N THR A 53 1.36 -5.60 12.32
CA THR A 53 1.72 -5.01 11.02
C THR A 53 0.87 -3.78 10.72
N LYS A 54 -0.44 -3.84 11.00
CA LYS A 54 -1.36 -2.71 10.82
C LYS A 54 -1.01 -1.55 11.75
N GLU A 55 -0.61 -1.84 12.99
CA GLU A 55 -0.17 -0.84 13.97
C GLU A 55 1.15 -0.18 13.58
N GLU A 56 2.13 -0.94 13.09
CA GLU A 56 3.40 -0.39 12.60
C GLU A 56 3.19 0.54 11.40
N ILE A 57 2.33 0.16 10.45
CA ILE A 57 1.97 1.03 9.34
C ILE A 57 1.25 2.28 9.84
N TRP A 58 0.39 2.14 10.84
CA TRP A 58 -0.31 3.27 11.45
C TRP A 58 0.66 4.24 12.14
N LYS A 59 1.67 3.73 12.87
CA LYS A 59 2.75 4.55 13.45
C LYS A 59 3.50 5.32 12.37
N LEU A 60 3.76 4.73 11.21
CA LEU A 60 4.41 5.41 10.08
C LEU A 60 3.54 6.52 9.49
N ILE A 61 2.23 6.29 9.38
CA ILE A 61 1.27 7.31 8.95
C ILE A 61 1.26 8.47 9.95
N LYS A 62 1.11 8.19 11.26
CA LYS A 62 1.15 9.23 12.31
C LYS A 62 2.49 9.97 12.36
N LYS A 63 3.61 9.29 12.07
CA LYS A 63 4.93 9.94 12.06
C LYS A 63 5.02 11.02 10.97
N LYS A 64 4.32 10.83 9.85
CA LYS A 64 4.39 11.73 8.69
C LYS A 64 3.20 12.69 8.59
N PHE A 65 2.03 12.29 9.05
CA PHE A 65 0.79 13.03 8.94
C PHE A 65 0.14 13.19 10.32
N LYS A 66 -0.36 14.38 10.61
CA LYS A 66 -1.18 14.63 11.79
C LYS A 66 -2.61 14.24 11.45
N VAL A 67 -2.94 12.99 11.73
CA VAL A 67 -4.24 12.37 11.48
C VAL A 67 -5.01 12.22 12.78
N ASN A 68 -6.35 12.38 12.74
CA ASN A 68 -7.19 12.10 13.88
C ASN A 68 -7.09 10.62 14.30
N ASP A 69 -7.41 10.31 15.55
CA ASP A 69 -7.26 8.94 16.10
C ASP A 69 -8.23 7.92 15.49
N ASP A 70 -9.10 8.33 14.56
CA ASP A 70 -9.98 7.43 13.84
C ASP A 70 -9.23 6.66 12.75
N THR A 71 -8.59 5.58 13.21
CA THR A 71 -7.70 4.70 12.43
C THR A 71 -8.40 3.95 11.29
N LYS A 72 -9.73 3.80 11.38
CA LYS A 72 -10.47 2.81 10.59
C LYS A 72 -10.52 3.17 9.11
N ASP A 73 -10.78 4.42 8.76
CA ASP A 73 -11.01 4.79 7.36
C ASP A 73 -9.71 4.95 6.58
N THR A 74 -8.66 5.43 7.23
CA THR A 74 -7.32 5.50 6.62
C THR A 74 -6.77 4.10 6.34
N LEU A 75 -6.86 3.17 7.30
CA LEU A 75 -6.42 1.79 7.11
C LEU A 75 -7.29 1.02 6.11
N LYS A 76 -8.61 1.25 6.07
CA LYS A 76 -9.49 0.70 5.02
C LYS A 76 -9.07 1.19 3.64
N SER A 77 -8.78 2.48 3.49
CA SER A 77 -8.32 3.08 2.23
C SER A 77 -7.00 2.46 1.77
N LEU A 78 -6.05 2.28 2.69
CA LEU A 78 -4.80 1.57 2.44
C LEU A 78 -5.04 0.12 1.97
N GLY A 79 -5.87 -0.63 2.70
CA GLY A 79 -6.17 -2.02 2.35
C GLY A 79 -6.87 -2.15 0.99
N LYS A 80 -7.70 -1.18 0.60
CA LYS A 80 -8.27 -1.11 -0.75
C LYS A 80 -7.19 -0.87 -1.80
N LYS A 81 -6.30 0.11 -1.58
CA LYS A 81 -5.19 0.41 -2.51
C LYS A 81 -4.24 -0.78 -2.70
N TRP A 82 -3.95 -1.52 -1.62
CA TRP A 82 -3.16 -2.74 -1.68
C TRP A 82 -3.85 -3.82 -2.52
N ARG A 83 -5.16 -4.05 -2.32
CA ARG A 83 -5.96 -4.97 -3.15
C ARG A 83 -6.01 -4.54 -4.62
N ASP A 84 -6.22 -3.26 -4.89
CA ASP A 84 -6.25 -2.71 -6.24
C ASP A 84 -4.89 -2.88 -6.93
N TRP A 85 -3.79 -2.65 -6.21
CA TRP A 85 -2.43 -2.88 -6.74
C TRP A 85 -2.19 -4.36 -7.05
N LYS A 86 -2.53 -5.27 -6.13
CA LYS A 86 -2.46 -6.72 -6.33
C LYS A 86 -3.26 -7.17 -7.56
N SER A 87 -4.48 -6.67 -7.72
CA SER A 87 -5.33 -6.95 -8.88
C SER A 87 -4.74 -6.41 -10.19
N ASN A 88 -4.20 -5.19 -10.18
CA ASN A 88 -3.54 -4.61 -11.35
C ASN A 88 -2.26 -5.37 -11.73
N LEU A 89 -1.48 -5.86 -10.76
CA LEU A 89 -0.33 -6.72 -11.03
C LEU A 89 -0.77 -8.01 -11.73
N LYS A 90 -1.80 -8.69 -11.21
CA LYS A 90 -2.38 -9.86 -11.88
C LYS A 90 -2.80 -9.50 -13.30
N LYS A 91 -3.64 -8.50 -13.51
CA LYS A 91 -4.08 -8.12 -14.86
C LYS A 91 -2.95 -7.80 -15.84
N LYS A 92 -1.85 -7.21 -15.35
CA LYS A 92 -0.74 -6.78 -16.20
C LYS A 92 0.23 -7.93 -16.54
N TYR A 93 0.34 -8.92 -15.65
CA TYR A 93 1.40 -9.92 -15.72
C TYR A 93 0.88 -11.38 -15.65
N TYR A 94 -0.42 -11.61 -15.53
CA TYR A 94 -1.01 -12.95 -15.48
C TYR A 94 -0.91 -13.69 -16.82
N ASP A 95 -0.99 -12.97 -17.94
CA ASP A 95 -0.82 -13.53 -19.29
C ASP A 95 0.65 -13.50 -19.78
N LEU A 96 1.60 -13.04 -18.94
CA LEU A 96 3.01 -13.22 -19.26
C LEU A 96 3.32 -14.70 -19.07
N ASP A 97 3.38 -15.42 -20.18
CA ASP A 97 3.92 -16.76 -20.24
C ASP A 97 5.33 -16.74 -19.62
N PRO A 98 5.54 -17.38 -18.46
CA PRO A 98 6.84 -17.38 -17.78
C PRO A 98 7.93 -18.10 -18.58
N ASP A 99 7.55 -18.90 -19.59
CA ASP A 99 8.45 -19.60 -20.50
C ASP A 99 8.68 -18.87 -21.83
N SER A 100 8.03 -17.71 -22.05
CA SER A 100 8.29 -16.89 -23.23
C SER A 100 9.70 -16.31 -23.18
N ALA A 101 10.48 -16.50 -24.26
CA ALA A 101 11.85 -16.00 -24.37
C ALA A 101 11.95 -14.47 -24.25
N ASP A 102 10.85 -13.74 -24.45
CA ASP A 102 10.76 -12.29 -24.32
C ASP A 102 10.16 -11.83 -22.96
N ALA A 103 9.76 -12.77 -22.09
CA ALA A 103 9.22 -12.43 -20.78
C ALA A 103 10.36 -12.04 -19.82
N LEU A 104 10.43 -10.76 -19.47
CA LEU A 104 11.31 -10.29 -18.41
C LEU A 104 10.80 -10.80 -17.04
N PRO A 105 11.70 -11.20 -16.11
CA PRO A 105 11.32 -11.52 -14.73
C PRO A 105 10.49 -10.38 -14.12
N ILE A 106 9.45 -10.70 -13.34
CA ILE A 106 8.60 -9.67 -12.76
C ILE A 106 9.38 -8.67 -11.87
N GLU A 107 10.50 -9.10 -11.30
CA GLU A 107 11.41 -8.27 -10.52
C GLU A 107 12.11 -7.18 -11.37
N GLN A 108 12.29 -7.45 -12.68
CA GLN A 108 12.79 -6.47 -13.65
C GLN A 108 11.66 -5.58 -14.19
N LEU A 109 10.44 -6.11 -14.28
CA LEU A 109 9.27 -5.37 -14.75
C LEU A 109 8.66 -4.45 -13.68
N GLU A 110 8.83 -4.80 -12.40
CA GLU A 110 8.35 -4.04 -11.26
C GLU A 110 9.28 -4.28 -10.07
N SER A 111 10.24 -3.37 -9.86
CA SER A 111 11.23 -3.45 -8.76
C SER A 111 10.62 -3.48 -7.35
N ARG A 112 9.31 -3.22 -7.25
CA ARG A 112 8.51 -3.26 -6.02
C ARG A 112 7.83 -4.61 -5.79
N VAL A 113 7.99 -5.58 -6.68
CA VAL A 113 7.44 -6.93 -6.55
C VAL A 113 8.57 -7.90 -6.23
N ASN A 114 8.39 -8.69 -5.17
CA ASN A 114 9.28 -9.77 -4.82
C ASN A 114 8.88 -11.04 -5.60
N ALA A 115 9.82 -11.72 -6.29
CA ALA A 115 9.48 -12.89 -7.10
C ALA A 115 8.88 -14.05 -6.30
N HIS A 116 9.33 -14.23 -5.04
CA HIS A 116 8.80 -15.30 -4.19
C HIS A 116 7.31 -15.04 -3.87
N GLN A 117 6.98 -13.81 -3.50
CA GLN A 117 5.59 -13.43 -3.25
C GLN A 117 4.73 -13.55 -4.51
N TRP A 118 5.28 -13.22 -5.68
CA TRP A 118 4.58 -13.39 -6.94
C TRP A 118 4.29 -14.85 -7.25
N ARG A 119 5.30 -15.75 -7.14
CA ARG A 119 5.10 -17.19 -7.37
C ARG A 119 4.05 -17.83 -6.48
N ASN A 120 3.93 -17.38 -5.23
CA ASN A 120 2.90 -17.89 -4.32
C ASN A 120 1.50 -17.33 -4.62
N LEU A 121 1.40 -16.34 -5.50
CA LEU A 121 0.17 -15.62 -5.80
C LEU A 121 -0.52 -16.05 -7.11
N VAL A 122 0.26 -16.49 -8.11
CA VAL A 122 -0.21 -16.96 -9.43
C VAL A 122 -0.46 -18.46 -9.42
#